data_AF-A0A894JMQ1-F1
#
_entry.id   AF-A0A894JMQ1-F1
#
_cell.length_a   1.000
_cell.length_b   1.000
_cell.length_c   1.000
_cell.angle_alpha   90.00
_cell.angle_beta   90.00
_cell.angle_gamma   90.00
#
_symmetry.space_group_name_H-M   'P 1'
#
loop_
_entity.id
_entity.type
_entity.pdbx_description
1 polymer ?
#
loop_
_entity_poly.entity_id
_entity_poly.type
_entity_poly.pdbx_seq_one_letter_code
_entity_poly.pdbx_strand_id
1 'polypeptide(L)'
;METEKKTQTTTEQMTDRDLSEQIKKVTKDSHVRAENTELMLSFQRGQVTLTQYKLLLCSLYEIYQALEEELDRNSDHPGVAPIYFPAELARLESIEKDLEYFYGQDWREKIVVPAATKRYCHRLRQIGKENPEFLVAHAYTRYLGDLSGGQVLGRIAQKSMGLKSNEGLSFFAFPGVSSPNLFKQLYRSRMNSVKLTEEERNGVLEEAVRAFEFNIQVFDDLQKMLSVTENHLLNSSTYSKSVKTLPISGTYMNMSPLLSMVLGLFVALATVSMGIYAF
;
A
#
# COMPACT_ATOMS: atom_id res chain seq x y z
N MET A 1 25.33 22.67 30.70
CA MET A 1 23.98 22.78 31.28
C MET A 1 23.08 23.82 30.60
N GLU A 2 23.34 25.14 30.59
CA GLU A 2 22.42 26.10 29.92
C GLU A 2 22.44 26.03 28.38
N THR A 3 23.61 25.81 27.78
CA THR A 3 23.76 25.64 26.32
C THR A 3 23.11 24.35 25.82
N GLU A 4 23.28 23.24 26.53
CA GLU A 4 22.64 21.96 26.20
C GLU A 4 21.12 22.03 26.32
N LYS A 5 20.59 22.68 27.37
CA LYS A 5 19.15 22.86 27.57
C LYS A 5 18.54 23.73 26.46
N LYS A 6 19.22 24.78 26.02
CA LYS A 6 18.79 25.65 24.90
C LYS A 6 18.82 24.91 23.56
N THR A 7 19.84 24.08 23.32
CA THR A 7 19.92 23.23 22.13
C THR A 7 18.84 22.14 22.14
N GLN A 8 18.58 21.48 23.28
CA GLN A 8 17.49 20.51 23.43
C GLN A 8 16.11 21.13 23.19
N THR A 9 15.82 22.28 23.80
CA THR A 9 14.54 22.97 23.61
C THR A 9 14.34 23.46 22.17
N THR A 10 15.41 23.88 21.49
CA THR A 10 15.35 24.29 20.07
C THR A 10 15.16 23.08 19.15
N THR A 11 15.86 21.98 19.38
CA THR A 11 15.69 20.73 18.63
C THR A 11 14.29 20.13 18.84
N GLU A 12 13.77 20.10 20.07
CA GLU A 12 12.41 19.62 20.37
C GLU A 12 11.32 20.51 19.71
N GLN A 13 11.46 21.84 19.77
CA GLN A 13 10.56 22.77 19.06
C GLN A 13 10.67 22.69 17.54
N MET A 14 11.84 22.38 16.99
CA MET A 14 12.04 22.14 15.56
C MET A 14 11.39 20.83 15.12
N THR A 15 11.52 19.75 15.91
CA THR A 15 10.89 18.45 15.59
C THR A 15 9.37 18.47 15.62
N ASP A 16 8.74 19.29 16.46
CA ASP A 16 7.26 19.44 16.47
C ASP A 16 6.75 20.21 15.24
N ARG A 17 7.63 20.93 14.53
CA ARG A 17 7.33 21.62 13.26
C ARG A 17 7.72 20.84 12.01
N ASP A 18 8.39 19.70 12.14
CA ASP A 18 8.75 18.88 10.99
C ASP A 18 7.50 18.32 10.30
N LEU A 19 7.40 18.53 8.99
CA LEU A 19 6.25 18.07 8.20
C LEU A 19 6.10 16.54 8.30
N SER A 20 7.21 15.80 8.37
CA SER A 20 7.20 14.34 8.50
C SER A 20 6.59 13.83 9.78
N GLU A 21 6.91 14.46 10.91
CA GLU A 21 6.36 14.04 12.20
C GLU A 21 4.90 14.50 12.34
N GLN A 22 4.54 15.67 11.81
CA GLN A 22 3.15 16.12 11.75
C GLN A 22 2.28 15.18 10.91
N ILE A 23 2.70 14.83 9.69
CA ILE A 23 1.96 13.87 8.85
C ILE A 23 1.79 12.53 9.59
N LYS A 24 2.89 11.97 10.10
CA LYS A 24 2.87 10.71 10.86
C LYS A 24 1.90 10.76 12.04
N LYS A 25 1.82 11.89 12.74
CA LYS A 25 0.90 12.11 13.88
C LYS A 25 -0.54 12.14 13.42
N VAL A 26 -0.89 12.95 12.41
CA VAL A 26 -2.29 13.11 11.95
C VAL A 26 -2.81 11.86 11.22
N THR A 27 -1.95 11.09 10.56
CA THR A 27 -2.35 9.87 9.85
C THR A 27 -2.36 8.62 10.72
N LYS A 28 -2.03 8.71 12.01
CA LYS A 28 -1.88 7.54 12.90
C LYS A 28 -3.13 6.66 12.91
N ASP A 29 -4.30 7.25 13.09
CA ASP A 29 -5.54 6.48 13.20
C ASP A 29 -5.98 5.92 11.85
N SER A 30 -5.78 6.68 10.76
CA SER A 30 -6.06 6.18 9.40
C SER A 30 -5.10 5.07 8.98
N HIS A 31 -3.84 5.10 9.41
CA HIS A 31 -2.89 4.00 9.21
C HIS A 31 -3.38 2.72 9.89
N VAL A 32 -3.79 2.81 11.16
CA VAL A 32 -4.35 1.67 11.89
C VAL A 32 -5.59 1.12 11.18
N ARG A 33 -6.50 1.97 10.71
CA ARG A 33 -7.67 1.52 9.96
C ARG A 33 -7.29 0.84 8.64
N ALA A 34 -6.34 1.40 7.88
CA ALA A 34 -5.87 0.81 6.64
C ALA A 34 -5.32 -0.61 6.84
N GLU A 35 -4.51 -0.82 7.88
CA GLU A 35 -3.97 -2.14 8.23
C GLU A 35 -5.04 -3.15 8.67
N ASN A 36 -6.21 -2.69 9.11
CA ASN A 36 -7.32 -3.52 9.56
C ASN A 36 -8.42 -3.70 8.50
N THR A 37 -8.18 -3.29 7.25
CA THR A 37 -9.08 -3.65 6.12
C THR A 37 -9.00 -5.15 5.83
N GLU A 38 -10.08 -5.77 5.36
CA GLU A 38 -10.14 -7.22 5.12
C GLU A 38 -9.05 -7.71 4.16
N LEU A 39 -8.74 -6.93 3.12
CA LEU A 39 -7.66 -7.25 2.20
C LEU A 39 -6.31 -7.30 2.92
N MET A 40 -5.99 -6.29 3.75
CA MET A 40 -4.73 -6.25 4.50
C MET A 40 -4.66 -7.31 5.59
N LEU A 41 -5.77 -7.60 6.27
CA LEU A 41 -5.86 -8.72 7.21
C LEU A 41 -5.62 -10.07 6.50
N SER A 42 -6.12 -10.25 5.28
CA SER A 42 -5.84 -11.43 4.45
C SER A 42 -4.35 -11.57 4.14
N PHE A 43 -3.67 -10.47 3.78
CA PHE A 43 -2.20 -10.47 3.67
C PHE A 43 -1.54 -10.85 4.99
N GLN A 44 -1.87 -10.21 6.10
CA GLN A 44 -1.22 -10.46 7.39
C GLN A 44 -1.40 -11.91 7.87
N ARG A 45 -2.54 -12.55 7.55
CA ARG A 45 -2.84 -13.95 7.86
C ARG A 45 -2.20 -14.95 6.87
N GLY A 46 -1.56 -14.47 5.80
CA GLY A 46 -1.02 -15.32 4.73
C GLY A 46 -2.10 -16.03 3.91
N GLN A 47 -3.27 -15.39 3.78
CA GLN A 47 -4.46 -15.92 3.10
C GLN A 47 -4.77 -15.17 1.80
N VAL A 48 -3.90 -14.25 1.38
CA VAL A 48 -4.08 -13.51 0.13
C VAL A 48 -4.07 -14.47 -1.06
N THR A 49 -5.14 -14.42 -1.84
CA THR A 49 -5.30 -15.22 -3.05
C THR A 49 -4.63 -14.54 -4.24
N LEU A 50 -4.31 -15.33 -5.28
CA LEU A 50 -3.78 -14.79 -6.54
C LEU A 50 -4.74 -13.78 -7.17
N THR A 51 -6.05 -14.03 -7.14
CA THR A 51 -7.06 -13.11 -7.67
C THR A 51 -7.08 -11.78 -6.90
N GLN A 52 -7.04 -11.82 -5.57
CA GLN A 52 -6.93 -10.62 -4.73
C GLN A 52 -5.70 -9.79 -5.10
N TYR A 53 -4.55 -10.45 -5.22
CA TYR A 53 -3.31 -9.78 -5.54
C TYR A 53 -3.30 -9.17 -6.95
N LYS A 54 -3.81 -9.90 -7.95
CA LYS A 54 -3.92 -9.40 -9.31
C LYS A 54 -4.83 -8.16 -9.43
N LEU A 55 -5.97 -8.13 -8.73
CA LEU A 55 -6.84 -6.95 -8.72
C LEU A 55 -6.22 -5.77 -7.97
N LEU A 56 -5.47 -6.05 -6.89
CA LEU A 56 -4.68 -5.03 -6.21
C LEU A 56 -3.66 -4.42 -7.17
N LEU A 57 -2.89 -5.24 -7.91
CA LEU A 57 -1.92 -4.76 -8.90
C LEU A 57 -2.57 -3.88 -9.98
N CYS A 58 -3.75 -4.25 -10.50
CA CYS A 58 -4.49 -3.40 -11.44
C CYS A 58 -4.82 -2.03 -10.84
N SER A 59 -5.24 -1.98 -9.57
CA SER A 59 -5.54 -0.71 -8.90
C SER A 59 -4.28 0.11 -8.61
N LEU A 60 -3.19 -0.55 -8.20
CA LEU A 60 -1.91 0.10 -7.99
C LEU A 60 -1.38 0.70 -9.29
N TYR A 61 -1.48 0.00 -10.42
CA TYR A 61 -1.05 0.52 -11.72
C TYR A 61 -1.67 1.88 -12.03
N GLU A 62 -3.00 1.99 -11.98
CA GLU A 62 -3.71 3.25 -12.24
C GLU A 62 -3.31 4.36 -11.26
N ILE A 63 -3.15 4.01 -9.97
CA ILE A 63 -2.79 4.98 -8.92
C ILE A 63 -1.36 5.49 -9.10
N TYR A 64 -0.38 4.60 -9.32
CA TYR A 64 1.01 5.01 -9.53
C TYR A 64 1.20 5.70 -10.87
N GLN A 65 0.47 5.31 -11.93
CA GLN A 65 0.46 6.06 -13.17
C GLN A 65 0.02 7.51 -12.92
N ALA A 66 -1.12 7.72 -12.27
CA ALA A 66 -1.61 9.07 -11.98
C ALA A 66 -0.68 9.85 -11.03
N LEU A 67 -0.10 9.19 -10.02
CA LEU A 67 0.82 9.82 -9.08
C LEU A 67 2.13 10.23 -9.79
N GLU A 68 2.73 9.33 -10.55
CA GLU A 68 4.03 9.54 -11.20
C GLU A 68 3.91 10.51 -12.37
N GLU A 69 2.82 10.48 -13.14
CA GLU A 69 2.50 11.52 -14.15
C GLU A 69 2.50 12.93 -13.54
N GLU A 70 1.89 13.10 -12.36
CA GLU A 70 1.77 14.40 -11.72
C GLU A 70 3.03 14.80 -10.94
N LEU A 71 3.81 13.85 -10.42
CA LEU A 71 5.15 14.12 -9.90
C LEU A 71 6.10 14.56 -11.00
N ASP A 72 6.07 13.91 -12.18
CA ASP A 72 6.88 14.29 -13.34
C ASP A 72 6.46 15.66 -13.88
N ARG A 73 5.16 15.93 -14.01
CA ARG A 73 4.65 17.24 -14.45
C ARG A 73 5.12 18.37 -13.55
N ASN A 74 5.24 18.11 -12.25
CA ASN A 74 5.56 19.10 -11.23
C ASN A 74 6.98 18.94 -10.68
N SER A 75 7.90 18.28 -11.39
CA SER A 75 9.24 17.97 -10.89
C SER A 75 10.04 19.19 -10.45
N ASP A 76 9.80 20.35 -11.09
CA ASP A 76 10.46 21.63 -10.78
C ASP A 76 9.68 22.48 -9.76
N HIS A 77 8.48 22.06 -9.35
CA HIS A 77 7.67 22.80 -8.38
C HIS A 77 8.35 22.78 -7.00
N PRO A 78 8.46 23.91 -6.27
CA PRO A 78 9.16 23.96 -4.97
C PRO A 78 8.60 22.99 -3.91
N GLY A 79 7.32 22.64 -4.01
CA GLY A 79 6.64 21.65 -3.15
C GLY A 79 6.98 20.19 -3.45
N VAL A 80 7.47 19.90 -4.66
CA VAL A 80 7.63 18.54 -5.19
C VAL A 80 9.10 18.21 -5.45
N ALA A 81 9.87 19.15 -5.99
CA ALA A 81 11.28 18.99 -6.31
C ALA A 81 12.12 18.36 -5.18
N PRO A 82 11.92 18.69 -3.88
CA PRO A 82 12.68 18.07 -2.80
C PRO A 82 12.44 16.55 -2.66
N ILE A 83 11.25 16.06 -3.02
CA ILE A 83 10.82 14.67 -2.83
C ILE A 83 10.80 13.86 -4.15
N TYR A 84 11.27 14.45 -5.25
CA TYR A 84 11.27 13.82 -6.56
C TYR A 84 12.46 12.86 -6.74
N PHE A 85 12.20 11.56 -6.56
CA PHE A 85 13.20 10.47 -6.64
C PHE A 85 12.75 9.35 -7.60
N PRO A 86 12.59 9.63 -8.91
CA PRO A 86 12.03 8.66 -9.86
C PRO A 86 12.90 7.40 -10.00
N ALA A 87 14.23 7.54 -10.00
CA ALA A 87 15.14 6.40 -10.16
C ALA A 87 15.06 5.40 -9.00
N GLU A 88 14.79 5.90 -7.78
CA GLU A 88 14.72 5.08 -6.58
C GLU A 88 13.31 4.58 -6.27
N LEU A 89 12.29 5.42 -6.53
CA LEU A 89 10.92 5.19 -6.05
C LEU A 89 9.89 4.86 -7.11
N ALA A 90 10.10 5.18 -8.40
CA ALA A 90 9.08 4.94 -9.42
C ALA A 90 8.69 3.46 -9.46
N ARG A 91 7.39 3.18 -9.51
CA ARG A 91 6.80 1.82 -9.43
C ARG A 91 6.18 1.38 -10.73
N LEU A 92 5.86 2.29 -11.66
CA LEU A 92 5.08 1.97 -12.85
C LEU A 92 5.68 0.80 -13.62
N GLU A 93 6.96 0.86 -14.00
CA GLU A 93 7.65 -0.21 -14.74
C GLU A 93 7.61 -1.56 -13.99
N SER A 94 7.81 -1.55 -12.67
CA SER A 94 7.73 -2.76 -11.84
C SER A 94 6.32 -3.36 -11.83
N ILE A 95 5.29 -2.53 -11.74
CA ILE A 95 3.89 -2.98 -11.77
C ILE A 95 3.54 -3.52 -13.16
N GLU A 96 4.01 -2.89 -14.24
CA GLU A 96 3.81 -3.37 -15.61
C GLU A 96 4.40 -4.77 -15.80
N LYS A 97 5.62 -5.02 -15.30
CA LYS A 97 6.25 -6.36 -15.32
C LYS A 97 5.41 -7.39 -14.57
N ASP A 98 4.88 -7.03 -13.41
CA ASP A 98 4.06 -7.94 -12.62
C ASP A 98 2.72 -8.23 -13.30
N LEU A 99 2.09 -7.22 -13.92
CA LEU A 99 0.86 -7.40 -14.69
C LEU A 99 1.08 -8.26 -15.93
N GLU A 100 2.16 -8.04 -16.67
CA GLU A 100 2.53 -8.86 -17.82
C GLU A 100 2.76 -10.32 -17.41
N TYR A 101 3.44 -10.56 -16.28
CA TYR A 101 3.62 -11.91 -15.74
C TYR A 101 2.29 -12.62 -15.45
N PHE A 102 1.31 -11.94 -14.86
CA PHE A 102 0.03 -12.56 -14.46
C PHE A 102 -1.05 -12.59 -15.53
N TYR A 103 -0.99 -11.71 -16.52
CA TYR A 103 -2.05 -11.52 -17.50
C TYR A 103 -1.59 -11.69 -18.96
N GLY A 104 -0.28 -11.74 -19.22
CA GLY A 104 0.30 -11.82 -20.57
C GLY A 104 0.49 -10.45 -21.23
N GLN A 105 0.92 -10.44 -22.49
CA GLN A 105 1.23 -9.22 -23.26
C GLN A 105 0.03 -8.26 -23.40
N ASP A 106 -1.18 -8.80 -23.38
CA ASP A 106 -2.46 -8.10 -23.49
C ASP A 106 -3.01 -7.65 -22.11
N TRP A 107 -2.17 -7.59 -21.07
CA TRP A 107 -2.60 -7.24 -19.72
C TRP A 107 -3.34 -5.90 -19.62
N ARG A 108 -3.00 -4.93 -20.47
CA ARG A 108 -3.67 -3.60 -20.51
C ARG A 108 -5.16 -3.71 -20.82
N GLU A 109 -5.57 -4.65 -21.65
CA GLU A 109 -6.97 -4.89 -22.01
C GLU A 109 -7.74 -5.61 -20.88
N LYS A 110 -7.02 -6.17 -19.90
CA LYS A 110 -7.57 -6.96 -18.80
C LYS A 110 -7.65 -6.18 -17.48
N ILE A 111 -7.24 -4.91 -17.48
CA ILE A 111 -7.29 -4.06 -16.28
C ILE A 111 -8.75 -3.82 -15.91
N VAL A 112 -9.12 -4.25 -14.70
CA VAL A 112 -10.40 -3.93 -14.08
C VAL A 112 -10.12 -3.35 -12.70
N VAL A 113 -10.64 -2.15 -12.45
CA VAL A 113 -10.44 -1.43 -11.19
C VAL A 113 -11.77 -0.91 -10.63
N PRO A 114 -11.92 -0.84 -9.29
CA PRO A 114 -13.12 -0.30 -8.67
C PRO A 114 -13.26 1.21 -8.91
N ALA A 115 -14.46 1.72 -8.64
CA ALA A 115 -14.74 3.16 -8.70
C ALA A 115 -13.85 3.96 -7.74
N ALA A 116 -13.50 3.40 -6.56
CA ALA A 116 -12.56 4.02 -5.63
C ALA A 116 -11.20 4.33 -6.25
N THR A 117 -10.65 3.41 -7.06
CA THR A 117 -9.37 3.63 -7.76
C THR A 117 -9.46 4.83 -8.69
N LYS A 118 -10.55 4.93 -9.48
CA LYS A 118 -10.77 6.06 -10.38
C LYS A 118 -10.90 7.39 -9.64
N ARG A 119 -11.61 7.41 -8.49
CA ARG A 119 -11.71 8.60 -7.64
C ARG A 119 -10.34 9.02 -7.11
N TYR A 120 -9.52 8.06 -6.69
CA TYR A 120 -8.17 8.35 -6.23
C TYR A 120 -7.32 8.96 -7.37
N CYS A 121 -7.29 8.33 -8.54
CA CYS A 121 -6.54 8.83 -9.69
C CYS A 121 -7.02 10.24 -10.11
N HIS A 122 -8.32 10.50 -10.05
CA HIS A 122 -8.88 11.82 -10.32
C HIS A 122 -8.36 12.86 -9.31
N ARG A 123 -8.33 12.54 -8.01
CA ARG A 123 -7.81 13.46 -6.99
C ARG A 123 -6.34 13.78 -7.22
N LEU A 124 -5.51 12.78 -7.53
CA LEU A 124 -4.09 12.96 -7.83
C LEU A 124 -3.88 13.95 -8.99
N ARG A 125 -4.60 13.76 -10.10
CA ARG A 125 -4.55 14.66 -11.26
C ARG A 125 -5.11 16.06 -10.95
N GLN A 126 -6.13 16.15 -10.10
CA GLN A 126 -6.66 17.44 -9.66
C GLN A 126 -5.62 18.23 -8.85
N ILE A 127 -5.01 17.63 -7.82
CA ILE A 127 -4.03 18.32 -6.99
C ILE A 127 -2.74 18.61 -7.77
N GLY A 128 -2.30 17.72 -8.65
CA GLY A 128 -1.14 17.97 -9.50
C GLY A 128 -1.31 19.18 -10.42
N LYS A 129 -2.55 19.56 -10.75
CA LYS A 129 -2.86 20.77 -11.51
C LYS A 129 -3.07 22.01 -10.62
N GLU A 130 -3.80 21.85 -9.52
CA GLU A 130 -4.34 22.97 -8.74
C GLU A 130 -3.50 23.32 -7.52
N ASN A 131 -2.91 22.32 -6.85
CA ASN A 131 -2.18 22.44 -5.57
C ASN A 131 -1.01 21.43 -5.52
N PRO A 132 0.04 21.58 -6.36
CA PRO A 132 1.06 20.54 -6.53
C PRO A 132 1.82 20.19 -5.25
N GLU A 133 1.94 21.12 -4.31
CA GLU A 133 2.53 20.89 -2.99
C GLU A 133 1.79 19.80 -2.19
N PHE A 134 0.52 19.50 -2.49
CA PHE A 134 -0.20 18.40 -1.84
C PHE A 134 0.22 17.01 -2.33
N LEU A 135 0.94 16.91 -3.46
CA LEU A 135 1.48 15.63 -3.94
C LEU A 135 2.42 14.99 -2.91
N VAL A 136 3.08 15.79 -2.06
CA VAL A 136 3.92 15.29 -0.97
C VAL A 136 3.16 14.36 -0.01
N ALA A 137 1.88 14.64 0.24
CA ALA A 137 1.04 13.84 1.13
C ALA A 137 0.81 12.43 0.57
N HIS A 138 0.54 12.34 -0.74
CA HIS A 138 0.31 11.08 -1.43
C HIS A 138 1.59 10.28 -1.65
N ALA A 139 2.66 10.96 -2.09
CA ALA A 139 3.97 10.34 -2.25
C ALA A 139 4.50 9.79 -0.91
N TYR A 140 4.34 10.55 0.18
CA TYR A 140 4.63 10.06 1.54
C TYR A 140 3.82 8.80 1.86
N THR A 141 2.49 8.85 1.70
CA THR A 141 1.59 7.75 2.08
C THR A 141 1.89 6.47 1.33
N ARG A 142 2.22 6.56 0.04
CA ARG A 142 2.55 5.42 -0.82
C ARG A 142 3.97 4.94 -0.60
N TYR A 143 4.98 5.72 -0.98
CA TYR A 143 6.36 5.26 -1.06
C TYR A 143 6.95 4.86 0.30
N LEU A 144 6.65 5.58 1.38
CA LEU A 144 7.15 5.21 2.71
C LEU A 144 6.43 3.99 3.28
N GLY A 145 5.17 3.78 2.89
CA GLY A 145 4.44 2.54 3.15
C GLY A 145 5.11 1.35 2.47
N ASP A 146 5.44 1.49 1.19
CA ASP A 146 6.08 0.43 0.39
C ASP A 146 7.48 0.08 0.92
N LEU A 147 8.28 1.09 1.31
CA LEU A 147 9.60 0.92 1.92
C LEU A 147 9.57 0.46 3.38
N SER A 148 8.39 0.33 3.98
CA SER A 148 8.21 -0.14 5.35
C SER A 148 7.53 -1.50 5.39
N GLY A 149 6.21 -1.55 5.20
CA GLY A 149 5.43 -2.78 5.24
C GLY A 149 5.54 -3.60 3.96
N GLY A 150 5.79 -2.95 2.82
CA GLY A 150 5.81 -3.61 1.50
C GLY A 150 6.77 -4.79 1.40
N GLN A 151 7.96 -4.70 2.02
CA GLN A 151 8.93 -5.80 2.03
C GLN A 151 8.43 -7.06 2.77
N VAL A 152 7.62 -6.87 3.81
CA VAL A 152 6.98 -7.97 4.54
C VAL A 152 5.82 -8.52 3.71
N LEU A 153 4.98 -7.64 3.17
CA LEU A 153 3.84 -8.02 2.33
C LEU A 153 4.26 -8.80 1.09
N GLY A 154 5.34 -8.43 0.41
CA GLY A 154 5.85 -9.16 -0.76
C GLY A 154 6.24 -10.60 -0.43
N ARG A 155 6.92 -10.83 0.71
CA ARG A 155 7.24 -12.20 1.18
C ARG A 155 6.00 -13.01 1.52
N ILE A 156 5.01 -12.38 2.15
CA ILE A 156 3.76 -13.05 2.46
C ILE A 156 2.99 -13.40 1.17
N ALA A 157 2.93 -12.47 0.22
CA ALA A 157 2.30 -12.65 -1.08
C ALA A 157 2.93 -13.84 -1.83
N GLN A 158 4.28 -13.88 -1.89
CA GLN A 158 5.03 -14.98 -2.50
C GLN A 158 4.62 -16.34 -1.93
N LYS A 159 4.63 -16.45 -0.59
CA LYS A 159 4.31 -17.70 0.12
C LYS A 159 2.84 -18.10 -0.06
N SER A 160 1.92 -17.14 0.11
CA SER A 160 0.47 -17.40 0.07
C SER A 160 0.01 -17.85 -1.31
N MET A 161 0.61 -17.30 -2.37
CA MET A 161 0.28 -17.65 -3.76
C MET A 161 1.12 -18.81 -4.32
N GLY A 162 2.08 -19.35 -3.55
CA GLY A 162 2.94 -20.45 -4.00
C GLY A 162 3.88 -20.09 -5.17
N LEU A 163 4.30 -18.83 -5.26
CA LEU A 163 5.24 -18.39 -6.31
C LEU A 163 6.63 -18.99 -6.08
N LYS A 164 7.22 -19.57 -7.13
CA LYS A 164 8.52 -20.26 -7.07
C LYS A 164 9.72 -19.32 -7.26
N SER A 165 9.49 -18.16 -7.86
CA SER A 165 10.47 -17.11 -8.12
C SER A 165 9.96 -15.78 -7.54
N ASN A 166 10.72 -14.71 -7.73
CA ASN A 166 10.28 -13.35 -7.43
C ASN A 166 9.52 -12.70 -8.61
N GLU A 167 9.25 -13.44 -9.67
CA GLU A 167 8.45 -12.93 -10.79
C GLU A 167 7.00 -12.70 -10.34
N GLY A 168 6.42 -11.58 -10.79
CA GLY A 168 5.13 -11.11 -10.30
C GLY A 168 5.19 -10.41 -8.93
N LEU A 169 6.37 -10.08 -8.42
CA LEU A 169 6.55 -9.34 -7.15
C LEU A 169 7.52 -8.15 -7.29
N SER A 170 7.78 -7.72 -8.52
CA SER A 170 8.71 -6.63 -8.87
C SER A 170 8.32 -5.31 -8.21
N PHE A 171 7.02 -5.06 -7.99
CA PHE A 171 6.51 -3.90 -7.25
C PHE A 171 7.20 -3.71 -5.90
N PHE A 172 7.47 -4.82 -5.19
CA PHE A 172 8.09 -4.80 -3.87
C PHE A 172 9.61 -4.62 -3.94
N ALA A 173 10.25 -4.70 -5.10
CA ALA A 173 11.68 -4.54 -5.25
C ALA A 173 12.08 -3.07 -5.51
N PHE A 174 13.04 -2.55 -4.75
CA PHE A 174 13.58 -1.19 -4.91
C PHE A 174 15.08 -1.23 -5.24
N PRO A 175 15.46 -1.59 -6.48
CA PRO A 175 16.87 -1.76 -6.85
C PRO A 175 17.69 -0.46 -6.73
N GLY A 176 17.04 0.71 -6.88
CA GLY A 176 17.67 2.02 -6.67
C GLY A 176 17.86 2.38 -5.18
N VAL A 177 17.32 1.61 -4.23
CA VAL A 177 17.41 1.88 -2.80
C VAL A 177 18.29 0.84 -2.12
N SER A 178 19.53 1.22 -1.79
CA SER A 178 20.49 0.34 -1.11
C SER A 178 20.11 0.00 0.34
N SER A 179 19.51 0.97 1.06
CA SER A 179 19.04 0.79 2.43
C SER A 179 17.69 1.48 2.60
N PRO A 180 16.58 0.72 2.75
CA PRO A 180 15.26 1.29 2.96
C PRO A 180 15.19 2.22 4.19
N ASN A 181 15.92 1.91 5.25
CA ASN A 181 15.91 2.73 6.46
C ASN A 181 16.61 4.08 6.25
N LEU A 182 17.80 4.08 5.63
CA LEU A 182 18.52 5.33 5.32
C LEU A 182 17.75 6.17 4.30
N PHE A 183 17.16 5.53 3.29
CA PHE A 183 16.38 6.24 2.28
C PHE A 183 15.12 6.87 2.87
N LYS A 184 14.41 6.19 3.78
CA LYS A 184 13.27 6.80 4.49
C LYS A 184 13.69 7.99 5.38
N GLN A 185 14.88 7.96 5.97
CA GLN A 185 15.41 9.11 6.72
C GLN A 185 15.72 10.28 5.78
N LEU A 186 16.40 10.02 4.67
CA LEU A 186 16.66 11.00 3.61
C LEU A 186 15.34 11.62 3.12
N TYR A 187 14.36 10.80 2.76
CA TYR A 187 13.08 11.26 2.25
C TYR A 187 12.33 12.15 3.24
N ARG A 188 12.31 11.79 4.54
CA ARG A 188 11.74 12.66 5.58
C ARG A 188 12.47 13.98 5.71
N SER A 189 13.80 13.97 5.71
CA SER A 189 14.61 15.19 5.75
C SER A 189 14.32 16.11 4.55
N ARG A 190 14.18 15.53 3.35
CA ARG A 190 13.81 16.27 2.14
C ARG A 190 12.41 16.86 2.22
N MET A 191 11.45 16.09 2.71
CA MET A 191 10.08 16.58 2.95
C MET A 191 10.05 17.72 3.97
N ASN A 192 10.86 17.67 5.02
CA ASN A 192 10.95 18.75 6.00
C ASN A 192 11.57 20.04 5.44
N SER A 193 12.26 19.98 4.30
CA SER A 193 12.81 21.15 3.61
C SER A 193 11.80 21.89 2.72
N VAL A 194 10.62 21.29 2.48
CA VAL A 194 9.56 21.91 1.68
C VAL A 194 9.03 23.16 2.40
N LYS A 195 9.09 24.30 1.71
CA LYS A 195 8.61 25.58 2.24
C LYS A 195 7.12 25.71 1.97
N LEU A 196 6.33 25.73 3.05
CA LEU A 196 4.87 25.88 3.02
C LEU A 196 4.48 27.04 3.94
N THR A 197 3.49 27.81 3.50
CA THR A 197 2.68 28.67 4.38
C THR A 197 1.92 27.82 5.41
N GLU A 198 1.37 28.45 6.44
CA GLU A 198 0.56 27.73 7.43
C GLU A 198 -0.71 27.13 6.82
N GLU A 199 -1.33 27.82 5.85
CA GLU A 199 -2.51 27.34 5.13
C GLU A 199 -2.19 26.10 4.28
N GLU A 200 -1.14 26.17 3.44
CA GLU A 200 -0.69 25.03 2.63
C GLU A 200 -0.29 23.84 3.52
N ARG A 201 0.40 24.10 4.64
CA ARG A 201 0.77 23.04 5.59
C ARG A 201 -0.45 22.33 6.14
N ASN A 202 -1.46 23.07 6.60
CA ASN A 202 -2.70 22.47 7.10
C ASN A 202 -3.40 21.67 6.00
N GLY A 203 -3.43 22.20 4.77
CA GLY A 203 -3.95 21.51 3.60
C GLY A 203 -3.23 20.18 3.31
N VAL A 204 -1.89 20.15 3.38
CA VAL A 204 -1.10 18.92 3.22
C VAL A 204 -1.41 17.89 4.31
N LEU A 205 -1.57 18.32 5.57
CA LEU A 205 -1.91 17.41 6.67
C LEU A 205 -3.29 16.76 6.48
N GLU A 206 -4.27 17.55 6.06
CA GLU A 206 -5.59 17.02 5.71
C GLU A 206 -5.54 16.10 4.50
N GLU A 207 -4.77 16.45 3.47
CA GLU A 207 -4.63 15.62 2.28
C GLU A 207 -3.94 14.30 2.62
N ALA A 208 -3.00 14.27 3.57
CA ALA A 208 -2.37 13.03 4.01
C ALA A 208 -3.39 12.07 4.65
N VAL A 209 -4.31 12.60 5.47
CA VAL A 209 -5.42 11.80 6.00
C VAL A 209 -6.31 11.30 4.86
N ARG A 210 -6.66 12.16 3.89
CA ARG A 210 -7.43 11.78 2.69
C ARG A 210 -6.74 10.70 1.87
N ALA A 211 -5.42 10.76 1.72
CA ALA A 211 -4.63 9.75 1.01
C ALA A 211 -4.82 8.36 1.63
N PHE A 212 -4.83 8.25 2.97
CA PHE A 212 -5.17 7.00 3.64
C PHE A 212 -6.63 6.59 3.40
N GLU A 213 -7.58 7.53 3.45
CA GLU A 213 -8.99 7.21 3.15
C GLU A 213 -9.18 6.66 1.74
N PHE A 214 -8.48 7.21 0.74
CA PHE A 214 -8.53 6.67 -0.62
C PHE A 214 -8.01 5.24 -0.69
N ASN A 215 -6.90 4.94 0.01
CA ASN A 215 -6.38 3.56 0.07
C ASN A 215 -7.39 2.61 0.73
N ILE A 216 -7.99 3.01 1.85
CA ILE A 216 -9.02 2.22 2.55
C ILE A 216 -10.20 1.95 1.61
N GLN A 217 -10.73 2.98 0.94
CA GLN A 217 -11.84 2.82 0.00
C GLN A 217 -11.49 1.89 -1.17
N VAL A 218 -10.25 1.95 -1.68
CA VAL A 218 -9.77 1.03 -2.73
C VAL A 218 -9.77 -0.40 -2.21
N PHE A 219 -9.24 -0.66 -1.02
CA PHE A 219 -9.22 -2.01 -0.44
C PHE A 219 -10.63 -2.55 -0.17
N ASP A 220 -11.53 -1.72 0.34
CA ASP A 220 -12.91 -2.11 0.61
C ASP A 220 -13.68 -2.41 -0.68
N ASP A 221 -13.54 -1.58 -1.73
CA ASP A 221 -14.22 -1.82 -3.00
C ASP A 221 -13.65 -3.03 -3.75
N LEU A 222 -12.33 -3.29 -3.64
CA LEU A 222 -11.72 -4.52 -4.14
C LEU A 222 -12.33 -5.76 -3.47
N GLN A 223 -12.50 -5.72 -2.14
CA GLN A 223 -13.13 -6.80 -1.40
C GLN A 223 -14.57 -7.04 -1.85
N LYS A 224 -15.35 -5.97 -2.09
CA LYS A 224 -16.72 -6.08 -2.62
C LYS A 224 -16.76 -6.73 -4.01
N MET A 225 -15.85 -6.35 -4.92
CA MET A 225 -15.76 -6.94 -6.25
C MET A 225 -15.51 -8.45 -6.21
N LEU A 226 -14.65 -8.88 -5.29
CA LEU A 226 -14.34 -10.31 -5.08
C LEU A 226 -15.56 -11.08 -4.56
N SER A 227 -16.25 -10.56 -3.54
CA SER A 227 -17.44 -11.22 -2.97
C SER A 227 -18.59 -11.34 -3.98
N VAL A 228 -18.79 -10.35 -4.85
CA VAL A 228 -19.80 -10.44 -5.92
C VAL A 228 -19.46 -11.55 -6.92
N THR A 229 -18.17 -11.67 -7.29
CA THR A 229 -17.70 -12.69 -8.22
C THR A 229 -17.88 -14.11 -7.65
N GLU A 230 -17.53 -14.31 -6.37
CA GLU A 230 -17.70 -15.58 -5.67
C GLU A 230 -19.19 -15.97 -5.55
N ASN A 231 -20.05 -15.02 -5.18
CA ASN A 231 -21.49 -15.25 -5.08
C ASN A 231 -22.11 -15.61 -6.44
N HIS A 232 -21.68 -14.98 -7.53
CA HIS A 232 -22.16 -15.33 -8.87
C HIS A 232 -21.72 -16.73 -9.31
N LEU A 233 -20.48 -17.13 -8.98
CA LEU A 233 -19.99 -18.49 -9.25
C LEU A 233 -20.77 -19.54 -8.46
N LEU A 234 -21.02 -19.30 -7.16
CA LEU A 234 -21.81 -20.20 -6.31
C LEU A 234 -23.26 -20.32 -6.79
N ASN A 235 -23.89 -19.21 -7.16
CA ASN A 235 -25.26 -19.19 -7.69
C ASN A 235 -25.33 -19.86 -9.08
N SER A 236 -24.35 -19.67 -9.96
CA SER A 236 -24.33 -20.36 -11.26
C SER A 236 -24.10 -21.88 -11.13
N SER A 237 -23.31 -22.31 -10.14
CA SER A 237 -23.07 -23.74 -9.85
C SER A 237 -24.29 -24.46 -9.28
N THR A 238 -25.19 -23.74 -8.58
CA THR A 238 -26.44 -24.29 -8.05
C THR A 238 -27.51 -24.47 -9.13
N TYR A 239 -27.44 -23.74 -10.24
CA TYR A 239 -28.31 -23.93 -11.41
C TYR A 239 -27.85 -25.03 -12.38
N SER A 240 -26.63 -25.56 -12.25
CA SER A 240 -26.06 -26.56 -13.18
C SER A 240 -26.22 -28.03 -12.72
N LYS A 241 -26.95 -28.36 -11.66
CA LYS A 241 -27.22 -29.76 -11.27
C LYS A 241 -28.67 -30.18 -11.55
N SER A 242 -28.93 -30.58 -12.79
CA SER A 242 -29.96 -31.56 -13.13
C SER A 242 -29.47 -32.45 -14.27
N VAL A 243 -28.64 -33.43 -13.92
CA VAL A 243 -28.58 -34.71 -14.64
C VAL A 243 -28.67 -35.79 -13.58
N LYS A 244 -29.79 -36.52 -13.60
CA LYS A 244 -30.04 -37.66 -12.72
C LYS A 244 -29.10 -38.80 -13.10
N THR A 245 -28.21 -39.19 -12.19
CA THR A 245 -27.61 -40.53 -12.15
C THR A 245 -27.98 -41.18 -10.82
N LEU A 246 -28.56 -42.38 -10.89
CA LEU A 246 -29.06 -43.18 -9.77
C LEU A 246 -27.97 -43.53 -8.75
N PRO A 247 -28.34 -43.83 -7.49
CA PRO A 247 -27.39 -44.08 -6.41
C PRO A 247 -26.93 -45.54 -6.39
N ILE A 248 -25.63 -45.75 -6.18
CA ILE A 248 -25.10 -47.02 -5.68
C ILE A 248 -24.57 -46.79 -4.27
N SER A 249 -25.04 -47.67 -3.38
CA SER A 249 -24.76 -47.75 -1.95
C SER A 249 -23.28 -47.92 -1.64
N GLY A 250 -22.77 -47.25 -0.61
CA GLY A 250 -21.36 -47.35 -0.19
C GLY A 250 -21.06 -46.61 1.11
N THR A 251 -21.40 -47.28 2.21
CA THR A 251 -20.74 -47.32 3.53
C THR A 251 -20.01 -46.08 4.07
N TYR A 252 -20.53 -45.60 5.19
CA TYR A 252 -19.90 -44.68 6.15
C TYR A 252 -18.52 -45.15 6.62
N MET A 253 -17.53 -44.26 6.59
CA MET A 253 -16.38 -44.28 7.50
C MET A 253 -16.20 -42.87 8.06
N ASN A 254 -16.48 -42.78 9.36
CA ASN A 254 -16.33 -41.63 10.24
C ASN A 254 -14.88 -41.64 10.75
N MET A 255 -14.12 -40.54 10.67
CA MET A 255 -12.92 -40.30 11.51
C MET A 255 -12.69 -38.78 11.72
N SER A 256 -12.15 -38.49 12.90
CA SER A 256 -12.30 -37.30 13.75
C SER A 256 -11.31 -36.15 13.49
N PRO A 257 -11.55 -34.96 14.06
CA PRO A 257 -10.81 -33.73 13.81
C PRO A 257 -9.66 -33.57 14.80
N LEU A 258 -8.41 -33.68 14.35
CA LEU A 258 -7.23 -33.32 15.15
C LEU A 258 -6.03 -33.05 14.24
N LEU A 259 -5.85 -31.79 13.83
CA LEU A 259 -4.53 -31.18 13.61
C LEU A 259 -4.68 -29.64 13.45
N SER A 260 -5.21 -29.01 14.49
CA SER A 260 -5.18 -27.56 14.70
C SER A 260 -4.23 -27.25 15.85
N MET A 261 -2.97 -26.95 15.53
CA MET A 261 -1.90 -26.34 16.35
C MET A 261 -0.62 -26.58 15.53
N VAL A 262 0.14 -25.61 15.04
CA VAL A 262 0.78 -24.46 15.70
C VAL A 262 1.26 -23.53 14.58
N LEU A 263 0.92 -22.24 14.61
CA LEU A 263 1.87 -21.15 14.28
C LEU A 263 1.29 -19.78 14.67
N GLY A 264 1.06 -19.58 15.96
CA GLY A 264 0.87 -18.25 16.54
C GLY A 264 2.16 -17.80 17.19
N LEU A 265 3.02 -17.10 16.44
CA LEU A 265 4.09 -16.20 16.91
C LEU A 265 4.87 -15.71 15.68
N PHE A 266 5.35 -14.46 15.71
CA PHE A 266 5.91 -13.63 14.62
C PHE A 266 4.81 -13.02 13.74
N VAL A 267 4.34 -11.79 13.95
CA VAL A 267 5.09 -10.53 14.06
C VAL A 267 4.31 -9.53 14.94
N ALA A 268 4.61 -9.50 16.24
CA ALA A 268 4.39 -8.35 17.12
C ALA A 268 5.73 -7.64 17.43
N LEU A 269 6.71 -7.79 16.53
CA LEU A 269 8.08 -7.30 16.70
C LEU A 269 8.44 -6.15 15.74
N ALA A 270 7.47 -5.62 14.99
CA ALA A 270 7.67 -4.41 14.19
C ALA A 270 7.13 -3.13 14.87
N THR A 271 6.51 -3.24 16.05
CA THR A 271 5.91 -2.09 16.76
C THR A 271 6.60 -1.71 18.07
N VAL A 272 7.72 -2.36 18.45
CA VAL A 272 8.46 -2.03 19.70
C VAL A 272 9.95 -1.71 19.49
N SER A 273 10.51 -1.79 18.29
CA SER A 273 11.94 -1.56 18.02
C SER A 273 12.30 -0.19 17.40
N MET A 274 11.45 0.83 17.60
CA MET A 274 11.76 2.25 17.27
C MET A 274 11.74 3.15 18.52
N GLY A 275 11.96 2.56 19.70
CA GLY A 275 11.98 3.28 20.99
C GLY A 275 13.32 3.27 21.73
N ILE A 276 14.37 2.65 21.19
CA ILE A 276 15.70 2.64 21.82
C ILE A 276 16.73 2.74 20.71
N TYR A 277 17.24 3.95 20.47
CA TYR A 277 18.60 4.31 20.07
C TYR A 277 18.57 5.80 19.67
N ALA A 278 18.47 6.65 20.70
CA ALA A 278 18.82 8.05 20.63
C ALA A 278 20.17 8.20 21.33
N PHE A 279 21.21 8.50 20.56
CA PHE A 279 22.38 9.29 20.94
C PHE A 279 22.79 10.09 19.71
#